data_AF-A0A286A047-F1
#
_entry.id   AF-A0A286A047-F1
#
_cell.length_a   1.000
_cell.length_b   1.000
_cell.length_c   1.000
_cell.angle_alpha   90.00
_cell.angle_beta   90.00
_cell.angle_gamma   90.00
#
_symmetry.space_group_name_H-M   'P 1'
#
loop_
_entity.id
_entity.type
_entity.pdbx_description
1 polymer ?
#
loop_
_entity_poly.entity_id
_entity_poly.type
_entity_poly.pdbx_seq_one_letter_code
_entity_poly.pdbx_strand_id
1 'polypeptide(L)'
;MMYNVNLSPNEQTGIGFQHGKIVTRIILGFAFLAFVSFCLFQSDNSIKPIFLFLILVSLHIIVIHGLRHLIQHNNAKLGLAFDKKGITNNTADTSVFIPWTEIEDFQTGFYRANQQIFVKVSNPDKYHQLRRSAYLTFINRIGKFFRSKPDLLWIDVNLLDINEKHLLNLLHSKLEESRAD
;
A
#
# COMPACT_ATOMS: atom_id res chain seq x y z
N MET A 1 21.38 -2.79 -20.15
CA MET A 1 20.63 -4.06 -20.23
C MET A 1 19.17 -3.70 -20.45
N MET A 2 18.69 -3.74 -21.69
CA MET A 2 17.28 -3.52 -22.03
C MET A 2 16.53 -4.82 -21.76
N TYR A 3 15.53 -4.79 -20.89
CA TYR A 3 14.61 -5.91 -20.73
C TYR A 3 13.60 -5.87 -21.89
N ASN A 4 13.80 -6.74 -22.88
CA ASN A 4 12.77 -7.03 -23.89
C ASN A 4 11.71 -7.91 -23.20
N VAL A 5 10.58 -7.29 -22.86
CA VAL A 5 9.39 -8.01 -22.40
C VAL A 5 8.58 -8.34 -23.65
N ASN A 6 8.70 -9.58 -24.15
CA ASN A 6 7.78 -10.13 -25.15
C ASN A 6 6.42 -10.31 -24.46
N LEU A 7 5.41 -9.56 -24.88
CA LEU A 7 4.08 -9.54 -24.26
C LEU A 7 3.09 -10.38 -25.06
N SER A 8 2.48 -11.37 -24.41
CA SER A 8 1.39 -12.18 -24.96
C SER A 8 0.03 -11.47 -24.77
N PRO A 9 -0.95 -11.56 -25.70
CA PRO A 9 -2.14 -10.69 -25.73
C PRO A 9 -3.17 -10.89 -24.61
N ASN A 10 -2.94 -11.83 -23.69
CA ASN A 10 -3.86 -12.25 -22.62
C ASN A 10 -3.23 -12.22 -21.21
N GLU A 11 -2.02 -11.69 -21.05
CA GLU A 11 -1.35 -11.67 -19.75
C GLU A 11 -1.78 -10.45 -18.92
N GLN A 12 -2.36 -10.71 -17.74
CA GLN A 12 -2.29 -9.75 -16.64
C GLN A 12 -0.83 -9.49 -16.36
N THR A 13 -0.36 -8.31 -16.74
CA THR A 13 0.99 -7.86 -16.36
C THR A 13 0.88 -7.17 -15.02
N GLY A 14 1.87 -7.36 -14.15
CA GLY A 14 1.84 -6.70 -12.87
C GLY A 14 3.12 -6.84 -12.10
N ILE A 15 3.15 -6.16 -10.98
CA ILE A 15 4.33 -6.02 -10.13
C ILE A 15 4.04 -6.79 -8.84
N GLY A 16 4.94 -7.71 -8.52
CA GLY A 16 4.88 -8.50 -7.30
C GLY A 16 5.20 -7.69 -6.06
N PHE A 17 4.93 -8.29 -4.91
CA PHE A 17 5.35 -7.73 -3.63
C PHE A 17 6.85 -7.96 -3.38
N GLN A 18 7.54 -6.99 -2.78
CA GLN A 18 8.96 -7.14 -2.43
C GLN A 18 9.13 -7.91 -1.11
N HIS A 19 9.30 -9.23 -1.21
CA HIS A 19 9.40 -10.15 -0.07
C HIS A 19 10.42 -9.69 0.98
N GLY A 20 11.62 -9.29 0.55
CA GLY A 20 12.70 -8.87 1.46
C GLY A 20 12.29 -7.72 2.38
N LYS A 21 11.67 -6.66 1.82
CA LYS A 21 11.22 -5.50 2.61
C LYS A 21 10.09 -5.87 3.57
N ILE A 22 9.16 -6.73 3.14
CA ILE A 22 8.06 -7.20 3.99
C ILE A 22 8.63 -7.95 5.20
N VAL A 23 9.57 -8.87 4.98
CA VAL A 23 10.21 -9.65 6.05
C VAL A 23 11.01 -8.75 6.99
N THR A 24 11.83 -7.84 6.47
CA THR A 24 12.58 -6.89 7.30
C THR A 24 11.66 -6.06 8.20
N ARG A 25 10.53 -5.58 7.67
CA ARG A 25 9.54 -4.84 8.46
C ARG A 25 8.94 -5.69 9.60
N ILE A 26 8.63 -6.96 9.33
CA ILE A 26 8.10 -7.89 10.34
C ILE A 26 9.14 -8.13 11.44
N ILE A 27 10.39 -8.42 11.07
CA ILE A 27 11.49 -8.64 12.02
C ILE A 27 11.71 -7.41 12.89
N LEU A 28 11.77 -6.22 12.28
CA LEU A 28 11.95 -4.97 13.00
C LEU A 28 10.76 -4.68 13.94
N GLY A 29 9.55 -5.02 13.52
CA GLY A 29 8.35 -4.95 14.35
C GLY A 29 8.44 -5.84 15.59
N PHE A 30 8.87 -7.10 15.43
CA PHE A 30 9.08 -8.00 16.58
C PHE A 30 10.21 -7.54 17.50
N ALA A 31 11.30 -7.01 16.94
CA ALA A 31 12.39 -6.44 17.74
C ALA A 31 11.91 -5.25 18.58
N PHE A 32 11.12 -4.34 17.98
CA PHE A 32 10.51 -3.23 18.72
C PHE A 32 9.53 -3.72 19.78
N LEU A 33 8.69 -4.72 19.47
CA LEU A 33 7.76 -5.32 20.42
C LEU A 33 8.50 -5.92 21.64
N ALA A 34 9.61 -6.63 21.41
CA ALA A 34 10.45 -7.17 22.48
C ALA A 34 11.05 -6.06 23.35
N PHE A 35 11.56 -5.00 22.71
CA PHE A 35 12.09 -3.82 23.41
C PHE A 35 11.03 -3.14 24.29
N VAL A 36 9.86 -2.85 23.74
CA VAL A 36 8.75 -2.21 24.47
C VAL A 36 8.27 -3.11 25.62
N SER A 37 8.22 -4.43 25.40
CA SER A 37 7.86 -5.39 26.45
C SER A 37 8.89 -5.39 27.57
N PHE A 38 10.19 -5.36 27.25
CA PHE A 38 11.26 -5.23 28.24
C PHE A 38 11.12 -3.93 29.05
N CYS A 39 10.88 -2.80 28.39
CA CYS A 39 10.62 -1.52 29.07
C CYS A 39 9.39 -1.59 29.98
N LEU A 40 8.31 -2.26 29.56
CA LEU A 40 7.11 -2.45 30.38
C LEU A 40 7.44 -3.15 31.70
N PHE A 41 8.25 -4.22 31.66
CA PHE A 41 8.65 -4.96 32.86
C PHE A 41 9.48 -4.12 33.84
N GLN A 42 10.33 -3.22 33.32
CA GLN A 42 11.19 -2.36 34.14
C GLN A 42 10.53 -1.06 34.59
N SER A 43 9.33 -0.75 34.08
CA SER A 43 8.67 0.54 34.32
C SER A 43 7.78 0.55 35.57
N ASP A 44 7.66 1.75 36.16
CA ASP A 44 6.69 2.03 37.22
C ASP A 44 5.25 1.92 36.73
N ASN A 45 4.34 1.61 37.67
CA ASN A 45 2.92 1.40 37.37
C ASN A 45 2.25 2.56 36.61
N SER A 46 2.70 3.81 36.82
CA SER A 46 2.15 4.99 36.15
C SER A 46 2.43 5.03 34.65
N ILE A 47 3.51 4.41 34.18
CA ILE A 47 3.95 4.46 32.77
C ILE A 47 3.52 3.19 32.01
N LYS A 48 3.24 2.09 32.72
CA LYS A 48 2.76 0.83 32.14
C LYS A 48 1.61 0.96 31.12
N PRO A 49 0.58 1.82 31.32
CA PRO A 49 -0.48 2.00 30.34
C PRO A 49 0.03 2.48 28.97
N ILE A 50 1.06 3.32 28.95
CA ILE A 50 1.67 3.83 27.71
C ILE A 50 2.36 2.70 26.96
N PHE A 51 3.15 1.86 27.65
CA PHE A 51 3.82 0.72 27.04
C PHE A 51 2.82 -0.34 26.56
N LEU A 52 1.75 -0.61 27.32
CA LEU A 52 0.67 -1.49 26.88
C LEU A 52 0.01 -0.99 25.59
N PHE A 53 -0.26 0.32 25.51
CA PHE A 53 -0.77 0.94 24.28
C PHE A 53 0.20 0.75 23.10
N LEU A 54 1.51 0.98 23.31
CA LEU A 54 2.53 0.77 22.28
C LEU A 54 2.63 -0.69 21.83
N ILE A 55 2.48 -1.66 22.75
CA ILE A 55 2.41 -3.09 22.44
C ILE A 55 1.21 -3.38 21.53
N LEU A 56 0.02 -2.87 21.87
CA LEU A 56 -1.18 -3.07 21.07
C LEU A 56 -1.04 -2.46 19.67
N VAL A 57 -0.47 -1.25 19.56
CA VAL A 57 -0.18 -0.61 18.27
C VAL A 57 0.82 -1.43 17.46
N SER A 58 1.89 -1.93 18.09
CA SER A 58 2.91 -2.74 17.42
C SER A 58 2.34 -4.05 16.90
N LEU A 59 1.57 -4.76 17.73
CA LEU A 59 0.85 -5.98 17.34
C LEU A 59 -0.09 -5.72 16.18
N HIS A 60 -0.85 -4.62 16.23
CA HIS A 60 -1.73 -4.22 15.14
C HIS A 60 -0.96 -4.05 13.82
N ILE A 61 0.18 -3.33 13.85
CA ILE A 61 1.00 -3.12 12.65
C ILE A 61 1.55 -4.43 12.08
N ILE A 62 2.08 -5.31 12.94
CA ILE A 62 2.66 -6.60 12.53
C ILE A 62 1.59 -7.52 11.94
N VAL A 63 0.43 -7.63 12.58
CA VAL A 63 -0.64 -8.55 12.17
C VAL A 63 -1.39 -8.04 10.94
N ILE A 64 -1.85 -6.79 10.96
CA ILE A 64 -2.74 -6.27 9.92
C ILE A 64 -1.97 -5.89 8.65
N HIS A 65 -0.78 -5.29 8.79
CA HIS A 65 0.01 -4.89 7.62
C HIS A 65 1.11 -5.91 7.31
N GLY A 66 1.90 -6.35 8.30
CA GLY A 66 2.99 -7.30 8.11
C GLY A 66 2.55 -8.63 7.50
N LEU A 67 1.84 -9.43 8.30
CA LEU A 67 1.41 -10.78 7.97
C LEU A 67 0.48 -10.84 6.76
N ARG A 68 -0.43 -9.86 6.62
CA ARG A 68 -1.36 -9.82 5.48
C ARG A 68 -0.64 -9.69 4.14
N HIS A 69 0.33 -8.78 4.02
CA HIS A 69 1.08 -8.62 2.77
C HIS A 69 1.96 -9.85 2.48
N LEU A 70 2.48 -10.51 3.53
CA LEU A 70 3.20 -11.78 3.37
C LEU A 70 2.29 -12.89 2.85
N ILE A 71 1.07 -13.03 3.38
CA ILE A 71 0.07 -13.99 2.88
C ILE A 71 -0.31 -13.68 1.44
N GLN A 72 -0.49 -12.41 1.07
CA GLN A 72 -0.79 -12.01 -0.30
C GLN A 72 0.35 -12.39 -1.26
N HIS A 73 1.59 -12.13 -0.88
CA HIS A 73 2.77 -12.55 -1.63
C HIS A 73 2.81 -14.08 -1.80
N ASN A 74 2.63 -14.84 -0.71
CA ASN A 74 2.67 -16.31 -0.74
C ASN A 74 1.55 -16.92 -1.59
N ASN A 75 0.41 -16.23 -1.72
CA ASN A 75 -0.67 -16.60 -2.62
C ASN A 75 -0.47 -16.11 -4.07
N ALA A 76 0.75 -15.71 -4.44
CA ALA A 76 1.11 -15.18 -5.76
C ALA A 76 0.24 -13.99 -6.22
N LYS A 77 -0.31 -13.21 -5.28
CA LYS A 77 -1.06 -12.00 -5.64
C LYS A 77 -0.09 -10.89 -6.02
N LEU A 78 -0.36 -10.25 -7.15
CA LEU A 78 0.36 -9.05 -7.59
C LEU A 78 0.03 -7.88 -6.67
N GLY A 79 1.04 -7.11 -6.26
CA GLY A 79 0.85 -5.89 -5.48
C GLY A 79 0.19 -4.78 -6.30
N LEU A 80 0.53 -4.73 -7.59
CA LEU A 80 -0.13 -3.88 -8.57
C LEU A 80 -0.36 -4.70 -9.84
N ALA A 81 -1.61 -4.83 -10.29
CA ALA A 81 -1.95 -5.51 -11.53
C ALA A 81 -2.47 -4.51 -12.57
N PHE A 82 -2.06 -4.71 -13.82
CA PHE A 82 -2.47 -3.93 -14.98
C PHE A 82 -3.30 -4.81 -15.89
N ASP A 83 -4.41 -4.27 -16.38
CA ASP A 83 -5.16 -4.85 -17.47
C ASP A 83 -5.54 -3.77 -18.49
N LYS A 84 -6.24 -4.16 -19.56
CA LYS A 84 -6.68 -3.21 -20.61
C LYS A 84 -7.70 -2.19 -20.10
N LYS A 85 -8.32 -2.42 -18.94
CA LYS A 85 -9.41 -1.59 -18.41
C LYS A 85 -8.94 -0.63 -17.33
N GLY A 86 -7.87 -0.96 -16.60
CA GLY A 86 -7.38 -0.15 -15.50
C GLY A 86 -6.23 -0.78 -14.71
N ILE A 87 -6.09 -0.28 -13.48
CA ILE A 87 -5.12 -0.76 -12.50
C ILE A 87 -5.83 -1.33 -11.28
N THR A 88 -5.33 -2.46 -10.77
CA THR A 88 -5.73 -3.00 -9.47
C THR A 88 -4.62 -2.78 -8.46
N ASN A 89 -4.84 -1.92 -7.48
CA ASN A 89 -3.92 -1.66 -6.38
C ASN A 89 -4.24 -2.59 -5.19
N ASN A 90 -3.32 -3.50 -4.88
CA ASN A 90 -3.40 -4.39 -3.72
C ASN A 90 -2.45 -3.98 -2.58
N THR A 91 -1.71 -2.87 -2.75
CA THR A 91 -0.79 -2.36 -1.71
C THR A 91 -1.52 -1.66 -0.57
N ALA A 92 -2.73 -1.16 -0.81
CA ALA A 92 -3.59 -0.58 0.21
C ALA A 92 -4.29 -1.65 1.08
N ASP A 93 -4.82 -1.23 2.24
CA ASP A 93 -5.59 -2.10 3.14
C ASP A 93 -6.88 -2.66 2.51
N THR A 94 -7.34 -2.09 1.40
CA THR A 94 -8.43 -2.64 0.60
C THR A 94 -8.00 -2.64 -0.85
N SER A 95 -8.15 -3.79 -1.52
CA SER A 95 -7.90 -3.88 -2.96
C SER A 95 -8.86 -2.96 -3.69
N VAL A 96 -8.32 -2.16 -4.61
CA VAL A 96 -9.11 -1.21 -5.38
C VAL A 96 -8.76 -1.30 -6.85
N PHE A 97 -9.80 -1.36 -7.68
CA PHE A 97 -9.67 -1.23 -9.13
C PHE A 97 -9.97 0.21 -9.54
N ILE A 98 -9.10 0.79 -10.35
CA ILE A 98 -9.20 2.16 -10.87
C ILE A 98 -9.16 2.07 -12.40
N PRO A 99 -10.27 2.36 -13.10
CA PRO A 99 -10.31 2.34 -14.56
C PRO A 99 -9.36 3.38 -15.18
N TRP A 100 -8.71 3.06 -16.30
CA TRP A 100 -7.83 4.00 -17.00
C TRP A 100 -8.54 5.29 -17.39
N THR A 101 -9.82 5.19 -17.78
CA THR A 101 -10.67 6.32 -18.15
C THR A 101 -10.94 7.29 -17.00
N GLU A 102 -10.78 6.87 -15.75
CA GLU A 102 -10.95 7.73 -14.57
C GLU A 102 -9.64 8.40 -14.15
N ILE A 103 -8.48 7.93 -14.66
CA ILE A 103 -7.16 8.39 -14.25
C ILE A 103 -6.76 9.63 -15.05
N GLU A 104 -6.59 10.74 -14.34
CA GLU A 104 -6.10 11.98 -14.92
C GLU A 104 -4.58 11.97 -15.01
N ASP A 105 -3.92 11.56 -13.94
CA ASP A 105 -2.46 11.68 -13.79
C ASP A 105 -1.93 10.83 -12.62
N PHE A 106 -0.61 10.59 -12.60
CA PHE A 106 0.11 9.98 -11.48
C PHE A 106 1.04 11.01 -10.85
N GLN A 107 0.90 11.22 -9.53
CA GLN A 107 1.64 12.25 -8.82
C GLN A 107 2.50 11.63 -7.73
N THR A 108 3.75 12.06 -7.62
CA THR A 108 4.55 11.78 -6.44
C THR A 108 4.10 12.70 -5.28
N GLY A 109 4.12 12.18 -4.06
CA GLY A 109 3.72 12.95 -2.88
C GLY A 109 4.62 14.17 -2.66
N PHE A 110 4.03 15.37 -2.53
CA PHE A 110 4.80 16.62 -2.36
C PHE A 110 5.45 16.76 -0.97
N TYR A 111 4.96 16.03 0.04
CA TYR A 111 5.51 16.04 1.40
C TYR A 111 5.15 14.74 2.12
N ARG A 112 6.18 14.02 2.61
CA ARG A 112 6.19 12.76 3.37
C ARG A 112 6.37 11.49 2.53
N ALA A 113 7.61 11.00 2.56
CA ALA A 113 8.09 9.69 2.13
C ALA A 113 8.15 9.45 0.61
N ASN A 114 9.39 9.40 0.09
CA ASN A 114 9.80 9.21 -1.32
C ASN A 114 9.37 7.85 -1.95
N GLN A 115 8.23 7.28 -1.58
CA GLN A 115 7.91 5.87 -1.84
C GLN A 115 6.39 5.64 -1.95
N GLN A 116 5.62 6.69 -2.30
CA GLN A 116 4.18 6.60 -2.53
C GLN A 116 3.76 7.39 -3.77
N ILE A 117 2.96 6.76 -4.62
CA ILE A 117 2.41 7.38 -5.83
C ILE A 117 0.91 7.58 -5.62
N PHE A 118 0.44 8.82 -5.81
CA PHE A 118 -0.97 9.15 -5.79
C PHE A 118 -1.57 9.04 -7.19
N VAL A 119 -2.65 8.26 -7.32
CA VAL A 119 -3.44 8.17 -8.53
C VAL A 119 -4.48 9.29 -8.52
N LYS A 120 -4.28 10.32 -9.35
CA LYS A 120 -5.24 11.41 -9.50
C LYS A 120 -6.38 10.93 -10.40
N VAL A 121 -7.60 10.98 -9.88
CA VAL A 121 -8.80 10.55 -10.58
C VAL A 121 -9.82 11.69 -10.66
N SER A 122 -10.70 11.63 -11.66
CA SER A 122 -11.73 12.65 -11.88
C SER A 122 -12.80 12.70 -10.78
N ASN A 123 -13.12 11.56 -10.18
CA ASN A 123 -14.09 11.46 -9.07
C ASN A 123 -13.46 10.76 -7.83
N PRO A 124 -12.73 11.49 -6.98
CA PRO A 124 -12.07 10.92 -5.80
C PRO A 124 -13.05 10.46 -4.71
N ASP A 125 -14.24 11.06 -4.61
CA ASP A 125 -15.22 10.76 -3.56
C ASP A 125 -15.78 9.34 -3.67
N LYS A 126 -15.87 8.80 -4.89
CA LYS A 126 -16.20 7.39 -5.15
C LYS A 126 -15.32 6.44 -4.33
N TYR A 127 -14.03 6.74 -4.22
CA TYR A 127 -13.05 5.89 -3.53
C TYR A 127 -13.08 6.03 -2.01
N HIS A 128 -13.72 7.07 -1.48
CA HIS A 128 -14.01 7.22 -0.06
C HIS A 128 -15.17 6.34 0.42
N GLN A 129 -16.04 5.90 -0.50
CA GLN A 129 -17.29 5.18 -0.21
C GLN A 129 -17.20 3.67 -0.50
N LEU A 130 -16.06 3.20 -1.02
CA LEU A 130 -15.85 1.77 -1.25
C LEU A 130 -16.05 0.96 0.04
N ARG A 131 -16.72 -0.18 -0.10
CA ARG A 131 -17.06 -1.06 1.02
C ARG A 131 -15.78 -1.61 1.65
N ARG A 132 -15.58 -1.32 2.93
CA ARG A 132 -14.48 -1.86 3.75
C ARG A 132 -15.05 -2.69 4.89
N SER A 133 -14.18 -3.40 5.62
CA SER A 133 -14.58 -4.00 6.90
C SER A 133 -15.01 -2.91 7.89
N ALA A 134 -15.84 -3.26 8.88
CA ALA A 134 -16.31 -2.30 9.88
C ALA A 134 -15.15 -1.59 10.59
N TYR A 135 -14.10 -2.35 10.91
CA TYR A 135 -12.84 -1.83 11.47
C TYR A 135 -12.18 -0.77 10.56
N LEU A 136 -11.92 -1.11 9.29
CA LEU A 136 -11.28 -0.18 8.35
C LEU A 136 -12.17 1.03 8.03
N THR A 137 -13.49 0.87 8.10
CA THR A 137 -14.45 1.98 7.96
C THR A 137 -14.32 2.97 9.11
N PHE A 138 -14.18 2.48 10.34
CA PHE A 138 -13.96 3.31 11.52
C PHE A 138 -12.63 4.07 11.44
N ILE A 139 -11.53 3.37 11.11
CA ILE A 139 -10.20 3.99 10.94
C ILE A 139 -10.22 5.04 9.82
N ASN A 140 -10.86 4.74 8.68
CA ASN A 140 -11.01 5.71 7.59
C ASN A 140 -11.76 6.96 8.03
N ARG A 141 -12.82 6.81 8.84
CA ARG A 141 -13.59 7.95 9.37
C ARG A 141 -12.73 8.87 10.23
N ILE A 142 -11.85 8.31 11.07
CA ILE A 142 -10.88 9.08 11.85
C ILE A 142 -9.84 9.71 10.91
N GLY A 143 -9.31 8.93 9.96
CA GLY A 143 -8.28 9.38 9.02
C GLY A 143 -8.73 10.55 8.13
N LYS A 144 -10.01 10.62 7.77
CA LYS A 144 -10.59 11.73 6.99
C LYS A 144 -10.46 13.09 7.67
N PHE A 145 -10.36 13.16 9.00
CA PHE A 145 -10.10 14.42 9.69
C PHE A 145 -8.67 14.94 9.46
N PHE A 146 -7.73 14.05 9.13
CA PHE A 146 -6.31 14.38 8.99
C PHE A 146 -5.82 14.33 7.53
N ARG A 147 -6.66 13.92 6.58
CA ARG A 147 -6.27 13.69 5.18
C ARG A 147 -7.27 14.31 4.21
N SER A 148 -6.76 15.04 3.22
CA SER A 148 -7.56 15.64 2.14
C SER A 148 -7.75 14.72 0.92
N LYS A 149 -6.99 13.61 0.83
CA LYS A 149 -7.01 12.68 -0.32
C LYS A 149 -7.44 11.27 0.12
N PRO A 150 -8.17 10.51 -0.73
CA PRO A 150 -8.52 9.12 -0.45
C PRO A 150 -7.28 8.24 -0.27
N ASP A 151 -7.25 7.44 0.78
CA ASP A 151 -6.16 6.51 1.11
C ASP A 151 -6.01 5.38 0.09
N LEU A 152 -7.10 4.92 -0.52
CA LEU A 152 -7.06 3.84 -1.52
C LEU A 152 -6.40 4.24 -2.85
N LEU A 153 -6.33 5.54 -3.13
CA LEU A 153 -5.67 6.06 -4.35
C LEU A 153 -4.15 6.18 -4.19
N TRP A 154 -3.59 5.80 -3.04
CA TRP A 154 -2.15 5.74 -2.84
C TRP A 154 -1.62 4.34 -3.14
N ILE A 155 -0.62 4.29 -4.00
CA ILE A 155 0.17 3.08 -4.28
C ILE A 155 1.41 3.14 -3.39
N ASP A 156 1.58 2.16 -2.51
CA ASP A 156 2.77 2.04 -1.67
C ASP A 156 3.90 1.32 -2.42
N VAL A 157 4.86 2.09 -2.90
CA VAL A 157 5.98 1.58 -3.71
C VAL A 157 6.95 0.75 -2.87
N ASN A 158 6.97 0.93 -1.55
CA ASN A 158 7.83 0.10 -0.68
C ASN A 158 7.44 -1.35 -0.63
N LEU A 159 6.17 -1.63 -0.91
CA LEU A 159 5.66 -2.99 -0.91
C LEU A 159 5.88 -3.66 -2.26
N LEU A 160 6.25 -2.92 -3.31
CA LEU A 160 6.38 -3.42 -4.67
C LEU A 160 7.84 -3.72 -5.02
N ASP A 161 8.04 -4.76 -5.84
CA ASP A 161 9.36 -5.13 -6.36
C ASP A 161 9.76 -4.26 -7.58
N ILE A 162 9.71 -2.94 -7.41
CA ILE A 162 10.06 -1.95 -8.43
C ILE A 162 10.54 -0.65 -7.78
N ASN A 163 11.38 0.10 -8.49
CA ASN A 163 11.76 1.46 -8.09
C ASN A 163 10.62 2.46 -8.41
N GLU A 164 10.39 3.44 -7.54
CA GLU A 164 9.43 4.54 -7.75
C GLU A 164 9.56 5.21 -9.12
N LYS A 165 10.77 5.57 -9.56
CA LYS A 165 10.96 6.24 -10.86
C LYS A 165 10.54 5.34 -12.03
N HIS A 166 10.90 4.06 -11.97
CA HIS A 166 10.51 3.10 -13.00
C HIS A 166 9.01 2.84 -12.98
N LEU A 167 8.41 2.75 -11.79
CA LEU A 167 6.97 2.59 -11.64
C LEU A 167 6.22 3.79 -12.20
N LEU A 168 6.65 5.01 -11.89
CA LEU A 168 6.03 6.23 -12.39
C LEU A 168 6.10 6.29 -13.92
N ASN A 169 7.26 6.01 -14.51
CA ASN A 169 7.42 5.97 -15.96
C ASN A 169 6.53 4.90 -16.61
N LEU A 170 6.46 3.70 -16.02
CA LEU A 170 5.60 2.62 -16.49
C LEU A 170 4.12 3.02 -16.43
N LEU A 171 3.69 3.65 -15.34
CA LEU A 171 2.31 4.10 -15.13
C LEU A 171 1.92 5.18 -16.15
N HIS A 172 2.78 6.17 -16.41
CA HIS A 172 2.53 7.17 -17.44
C HIS A 172 2.48 6.56 -18.84
N SER A 173 3.43 5.68 -19.18
CA SER A 173 3.43 5.00 -20.48
C SER A 173 2.16 4.18 -20.70
N LYS A 174 1.68 3.46 -19.68
CA LYS A 174 0.42 2.69 -19.77
C LYS A 174 -0.82 3.57 -19.88
N LEU A 175 -0.81 4.73 -19.20
CA LEU A 175 -1.89 5.70 -19.33
C LEU A 175 -1.96 6.31 -20.73
N GLU A 176 -0.81 6.64 -21.33
CA GLU A 176 -0.73 7.12 -22.70
C GLU A 176 -1.20 6.07 -23.71
N GLU A 177 -0.75 4.82 -23.57
CA GLU A 177 -1.22 3.69 -24.38
C GLU A 177 -2.75 3.55 -24.32
N SER A 178 -3.33 3.58 -23.12
CA SER A 178 -4.78 3.46 -22.92
C SER A 178 -5.62 4.61 -23.49
N ARG A 179 -4.99 5.75 -23.81
CA ARG A 179 -5.66 6.92 -24.41
C ARG A 179 -5.54 6.95 -25.92
N ALA A 180 -4.62 6.16 -26.49
CA ALA A 180 -4.42 6.04 -27.93
C ALA A 180 -5.35 4.99 -28.56
N ASP A 181 -5.89 4.07 -27.75
CA ASP A 181 -6.92 3.08 -28.10
C ASP A 181 -8.34 3.65 -27.99
#